data_AF-A0A7K1YGN2-F1
#
_entry.id   AF-A0A7K1YGN2-F1
#
_cell.length_a   1.000
_cell.length_b   1.000
_cell.length_c   1.000
_cell.angle_alpha   90.00
_cell.angle_beta   90.00
_cell.angle_gamma   90.00
#
_symmetry.space_group_name_H-M   'P 1'
#
loop_
_entity.id
_entity.type
_entity.pdbx_description
1 polymer ?
#
loop_
_entity_poly.entity_id
_entity_poly.type
_entity_poly.pdbx_seq_one_letter_code
_entity_poly.pdbx_strand_id
1 'polypeptide(L)' 'MSEQQNMSSIDQYVIDFVRKLRIEKALKQEDIAVIIGTQRTFIANVESSKNRAKQSDTY' A
#
# COMPACT_ATOMS: atom_id res chain seq x y z
N MET A 1 22.09 -8.06 -11.82
CA MET A 1 20.99 -7.28 -12.42
C MET A 1 19.85 -7.27 -11.42
N SER A 2 19.82 -6.26 -10.55
CA SER A 2 18.76 -6.10 -9.56
C SER A 2 18.02 -4.84 -9.95
N GLU A 3 16.92 -4.99 -10.69
CA GLU A 3 16.01 -3.88 -10.95
C GLU A 3 15.33 -3.51 -9.62
N GLN A 4 16.03 -2.72 -8.81
CA GLN A 4 15.41 -1.88 -7.80
C GLN A 4 14.60 -0.85 -8.57
N GLN A 5 13.37 -1.22 -8.91
CA GLN A 5 12.37 -0.30 -9.45
C GLN A 5 12.20 0.82 -8.42
N ASN A 6 12.72 2.00 -8.76
CA ASN A 6 12.57 3.19 -7.93
C ASN A 6 11.07 3.48 -7.80
N MET A 7 10.52 3.20 -6.62
CA MET A 7 9.12 3.51 -6.31
C MET A 7 8.87 4.99 -6.60
N SER A 8 7.89 5.28 -7.44
CA SER A 8 7.62 6.64 -7.88
C SER A 8 7.27 7.50 -6.66
N SER A 9 7.61 8.80 -6.71
CA SER A 9 7.18 9.75 -5.69
C SER A 9 5.66 9.76 -5.50
N ILE A 10 4.91 9.43 -6.57
CA ILE A 10 3.46 9.28 -6.56
C ILE A 10 3.04 8.05 -5.77
N ASP A 11 3.71 6.91 -5.94
CA ASP A 11 3.38 5.67 -5.24
C ASP A 11 3.57 5.81 -3.73
N GLN A 12 4.69 6.42 -3.32
CA GLN A 12 4.97 6.71 -1.91
C GLN A 12 3.96 7.71 -1.33
N TYR A 13 3.56 8.72 -2.11
CA TYR A 13 2.50 9.66 -1.70
C TYR A 13 1.16 8.95 -1.46
N VAL A 14 0.75 8.07 -2.37
CA VAL A 14 -0.49 7.29 -2.24
C VAL A 14 -0.43 6.37 -1.01
N ILE A 15 0.70 5.69 -0.79
CA ILE A 15 0.92 4.85 0.40
C ILE A 15 0.75 5.67 1.68
N ASP A 16 1.40 6.82 1.76
CA ASP A 16 1.37 7.65 2.96
C ASP A 16 -0.01 8.29 3.18
N PHE A 17 -0.71 8.65 2.10
CA PHE A 17 -2.08 9.14 2.16
C PHE A 17 -3.05 8.08 2.70
N VAL A 18 -3.01 6.86 2.15
CA VAL A 18 -3.86 5.74 2.60
C VAL A 18 -3.58 5.39 4.06
N ARG A 19 -2.29 5.33 4.45
CA ARG A 19 -1.90 5.05 5.84
C ARG A 19 -2.38 6.14 6.80
N LYS A 20 -2.24 7.42 6.42
CA LYS A 20 -2.73 8.56 7.21
C LYS A 20 -4.25 8.51 7.38
N LEU A 21 -4.98 8.28 6.30
CA LEU A 21 -6.44 8.16 6.31
C LEU A 21 -6.91 7.03 7.24
N ARG A 22 -6.24 5.87 7.20
CA ARG A 22 -6.53 4.74 8.09
C ARG A 22 -6.41 5.13 9.56
N ILE A 23 -5.32 5.80 9.93
CA ILE A 23 -5.03 6.21 11.30
C ILE A 23 -6.03 7.29 11.77
N GLU A 24 -6.28 8.31 10.96
CA GLU A 24 -7.21 9.41 11.29
C GLU A 24 -8.64 8.94 11.53
N LYS A 25 -9.06 7.91 10.78
CA LYS A 25 -10.40 7.33 10.89
C LYS A 25 -10.46 6.17 11.89
N ALA A 26 -9.38 5.87 12.60
CA ALA A 26 -9.25 4.73 13.52
C ALA A 26 -9.68 3.39 12.90
N LEU A 27 -9.38 3.20 11.61
CA LEU A 27 -9.74 2.03 10.85
C LEU A 27 -8.70 0.92 11.02
N LYS A 28 -9.17 -0.33 11.03
CA LYS A 28 -8.29 -1.47 10.86
C LYS A 28 -7.87 -1.58 9.39
N GLN A 29 -6.81 -2.36 9.15
CA GLN A 29 -6.36 -2.65 7.77
C GLN A 29 -7.43 -3.36 6.93
N GLU A 30 -8.27 -4.18 7.57
CA GLU A 30 -9.41 -4.83 6.93
C GLU A 30 -10.47 -3.83 6.50
N ASP A 31 -10.76 -2.82 7.32
CA ASP A 31 -11.79 -1.82 7.03
C ASP A 31 -11.39 -0.94 5.86
N ILE A 32 -10.15 -0.45 5.82
CA ILE A 32 -9.69 0.38 4.69
C ILE A 32 -9.55 -0.43 3.40
N ALA A 33 -9.23 -1.72 3.49
CA ALA A 33 -9.20 -2.61 2.33
C ALA A 33 -10.59 -2.72 1.69
N VAL A 34 -11.63 -2.88 2.50
CA VAL A 34 -13.02 -2.90 2.03
C VAL A 34 -13.42 -1.56 1.40
N ILE A 35 -13.06 -0.44 2.02
CA ILE A 35 -13.41 0.91 1.53
C ILE A 35 -12.82 1.19 0.14
N ILE A 36 -11.56 0.81 -0.09
CA ILE A 36 -10.88 1.06 -1.38
C ILE A 36 -11.00 -0.10 -2.37
N GLY A 37 -11.81 -1.13 -2.04
CA GLY A 37 -12.07 -2.26 -2.94
C GLY A 37 -10.86 -3.16 -3.18
N THR A 38 -9.99 -3.34 -2.18
CA THR A 38 -8.79 -4.18 -2.28
C THR A 38 -8.76 -5.26 -1.20
N GLN A 39 -7.76 -6.14 -1.27
CA GLN A 39 -7.54 -7.16 -0.25
C GLN A 39 -6.76 -6.61 0.94
N ARG A 40 -7.05 -7.10 2.15
CA ARG A 40 -6.28 -6.76 3.36
C ARG A 40 -4.77 -7.04 3.19
N THR A 41 -4.42 -8.10 2.48
CA THR A 41 -3.03 -8.48 2.15
C THR A 41 -2.33 -7.44 1.29
N PHE A 42 -3.05 -6.81 0.36
CA PHE A 42 -2.55 -5.68 -0.43
C PHE A 42 -2.22 -4.49 0.48
N ILE A 43 -3.15 -4.10 1.36
CA ILE A 43 -2.90 -3.02 2.35
C ILE A 43 -1.71 -3.36 3.26
N ALA A 44 -1.61 -4.60 3.73
CA ALA A 44 -0.48 -5.03 4.56
C ALA A 44 0.86 -4.96 3.81
N ASN A 45 0.87 -5.25 2.50
CA ASN A 45 2.06 -5.11 1.66
C ASN A 45 2.43 -3.65 1.42
N VAL A 46 1.46 -2.82 1.07
CA VAL A 46 1.57 -1.36 0.92
C VAL A 46 2.09 -0.72 2.21
N GLU A 47 1.63 -1.17 3.37
CA GLU A 47 2.04 -0.64 4.66
C GLU A 47 3.34 -1.24 5.21
N SER A 48 3.80 -2.39 4.69
CA SER A 48 5.01 -3.05 5.18
C SER A 48 6.25 -2.44 4.54
N SER A 49 7.14 -1.90 5.37
CA SER A 49 8.47 -1.42 4.93
C SER A 49 9.35 -2.51 4.32
N LYS A 50 9.03 -3.79 4.57
CA LYS A 50 9.74 -4.99 4.09
C LYS A 50 9.21 -5.52 2.74
N ASN A 51 7.97 -5.22 2.36
CA ASN A 51 7.36 -5.69 1.10
C ASN A 51 7.44 -4.66 -0.04
N ARG A 52 8.36 -3.70 0.08
CA ARG A 52 8.66 -2.60 -0.85
C ARG A 52 9.02 -3.01 -2.30
N ALA A 53 8.85 -4.27 -2.70
CA ALA A 53 9.32 -4.80 -3.97
C ALA A 53 8.43 -5.86 -4.65
N LYS A 54 7.16 -6.05 -4.26
CA LYS A 54 6.33 -7.05 -4.99
C LYS A 54 4.83 -6.78 -4.93
N GLN A 55 4.37 -5.74 -5.59
CA GLN A 55 2.98 -5.65 -6.03
C GLN A 55 3.03 -5.32 -7.53
N SER A 56 2.69 -6.32 -8.34
CA SER A 56 3.08 -6.52 -9.74
C SER A 56 2.19 -5.79 -10.75
N ASP A 57 2.77 -5.42 -11.90
CA ASP A 57 2.04 -5.38 -13.17
C ASP A 57 1.52 -6.80 -13.44
N THR A 58 0.25 -7.04 -13.16
CA THR A 58 -0.51 -8.10 -13.80
C THR A 58 -1.89 -7.54 -14.11
N TYR A 59 -2.16 -7.44 -15.41
CA TYR A 59 -3.41 -7.01 -16.05
C TYR A 59 -4.61 -7.86 -15.63
#